data_AF-A0A258N9J1-F1
#
_entry.id   AF-A0A258N9J1-F1
#
_cell.length_a   1.000
_cell.length_b   1.000
_cell.length_c   1.000
_cell.angle_alpha   90.00
_cell.angle_beta   90.00
_cell.angle_gamma   90.00
#
_symmetry.space_group_name_H-M   'P 1'
#
loop_
_entity.id
_entity.type
_entity.pdbx_description
1 polymer ?
#
loop_
_entity_poly.entity_id
_entity_poly.type
_entity_poly.pdbx_seq_one_letter_code
_entity_poly.pdbx_strand_id
1 'polypeptide(L)'
;MHKSLIYLDREYIADLYEVTTGQSPDTTITSSQGKKAGAAIPVFSAEVSAQETRSFKLSTLGMLAHGWSSLNAEPDLNSSNFVPEMRSQYGWFNGELTVYQVKTSVHRSSGTNDVLAESEHFQIRQSRTSSLSLITTPEYFLSGLGTLVKLQKTVLKEMSIPVRAFVRVFAAQDHMKQWVAVPLVILER
;
A
#
# COMPACT_ATOMS: atom_id res chain seq x y z
N MET A 1 1.57 -0.26 20.45
CA MET A 1 2.04 -0.47 19.07
C MET A 1 1.45 -1.74 18.46
N HIS A 2 1.79 -2.95 18.90
CA HIS A 2 1.31 -4.18 18.24
C HIS A 2 -0.22 -4.29 18.15
N LYS A 3 -0.95 -3.98 19.23
CA LYS A 3 -2.43 -4.07 19.26
C LYS A 3 -3.14 -3.07 18.35
N SER A 4 -2.47 -1.97 18.00
CA SER A 4 -3.04 -0.89 17.19
C SER A 4 -2.54 -0.93 15.75
N LEU A 5 -1.68 -1.88 15.37
CA LEU A 5 -1.08 -1.92 14.04
C LEU A 5 -2.05 -2.52 13.02
N ILE A 6 -2.42 -1.74 12.02
CA ILE A 6 -3.35 -2.11 10.94
C ILE A 6 -2.60 -2.54 9.68
N TYR A 7 -1.53 -1.84 9.34
CA TYR A 7 -0.78 -2.03 8.11
C TYR A 7 0.71 -1.84 8.37
N LEU A 8 1.54 -2.72 7.79
CA LEU A 8 2.99 -2.60 7.87
C LEU A 8 3.63 -3.01 6.54
N ASP A 9 4.18 -2.03 5.84
CA ASP A 9 4.97 -2.27 4.64
C ASP A 9 6.29 -2.96 5.04
N ARG A 10 6.42 -4.22 4.59
CA ARG A 10 7.53 -5.09 5.00
C ARG A 10 8.83 -4.68 4.33
N GLU A 11 8.77 -4.19 3.10
CA GLU A 11 9.94 -3.76 2.33
C GLU A 11 10.47 -2.45 2.91
N TYR A 12 9.58 -1.48 3.13
CA TYR A 12 9.96 -0.20 3.73
C TYR A 12 10.61 -0.35 5.10
N ILE A 13 10.04 -1.19 5.98
CA ILE A 13 10.59 -1.38 7.32
C ILE A 13 11.90 -2.18 7.31
N ALA A 14 12.05 -3.11 6.38
CA ALA A 14 13.31 -3.82 6.18
C ALA A 14 14.41 -2.86 5.74
N ASP A 15 14.14 -2.01 4.73
CA ASP A 15 15.09 -1.01 4.23
C ASP A 15 15.42 0.02 5.32
N LEU A 16 14.41 0.51 6.05
CA LEU A 16 14.61 1.43 7.17
C LEU A 16 15.52 0.79 8.24
N TYR A 17 15.29 -0.49 8.57
CA TYR A 17 16.10 -1.21 9.55
C TYR A 17 17.56 -1.36 9.09
N GLU A 18 17.78 -1.77 7.84
CA GLU A 18 19.12 -1.92 7.27
C GLU A 18 19.88 -0.59 7.30
N VAL A 19 19.27 0.50 6.82
CA VAL A 19 19.91 1.82 6.78
C VAL A 19 20.21 2.34 8.19
N THR A 20 19.28 2.15 9.14
CA THR A 20 19.43 2.71 10.49
C THR A 20 20.42 1.93 11.33
N THR A 21 20.52 0.61 11.15
CA THR A 21 21.38 -0.27 11.97
C THR A 21 22.68 -0.69 11.29
N GLY A 22 22.78 -0.52 9.97
CA GLY A 22 23.87 -1.05 9.16
C GLY A 22 23.84 -2.58 9.00
N GLN A 23 22.78 -3.26 9.44
CA GLN A 23 22.66 -4.71 9.30
C GLN A 23 22.01 -5.07 7.97
N SER A 24 22.77 -5.68 7.07
CA SER A 24 22.24 -6.17 5.80
C SER A 24 21.48 -7.50 5.95
N PRO A 25 20.48 -7.76 5.09
CA PRO A 25 19.79 -9.04 5.05
C PRO A 25 20.72 -10.16 4.56
N ASP A 26 20.43 -11.38 5.01
CA ASP A 26 20.92 -12.58 4.36
C ASP A 26 20.19 -12.71 3.00
N THR A 27 20.94 -12.80 1.91
CA THR A 27 20.41 -12.92 0.53
C THR A 27 20.55 -14.35 0.03
N THR A 28 19.45 -14.96 -0.40
CA THR A 28 19.47 -16.25 -1.10
C THR A 28 18.95 -16.06 -2.52
N ILE A 29 19.77 -16.39 -3.52
CA ILE A 29 19.37 -16.34 -4.92
C ILE A 29 18.86 -17.72 -5.34
N THR A 30 17.56 -17.80 -5.63
CA THR A 30 16.94 -19.01 -6.17
C THR A 30 16.85 -18.88 -7.68
N SER A 31 17.57 -19.73 -8.41
CA SER A 31 17.46 -19.81 -9.88
C SER A 31 16.50 -20.93 -10.25
N SER A 32 15.38 -20.60 -10.88
CA SER A 32 14.46 -21.58 -11.44
C SER A 32 14.74 -21.75 -12.94
N GLN A 33 15.24 -22.92 -13.33
CA GLN A 33 15.24 -23.32 -14.73
C GLN A 33 13.89 -23.98 -15.05
N GLY A 34 13.10 -23.34 -15.91
CA GLY A 34 11.84 -23.93 -16.38
C GLY A 34 12.08 -25.20 -17.19
N LYS A 35 11.86 -26.38 -16.61
CA LYS A 35 11.72 -27.64 -17.36
C LYS A 35 10.39 -27.63 -18.10
N LYS A 36 10.35 -27.12 -19.34
CA LYS A 36 9.28 -27.50 -20.28
C LYS A 36 9.52 -28.95 -20.72
N ALA A 37 8.82 -29.89 -20.09
CA ALA A 37 8.73 -31.26 -20.57
C ALA A 37 7.78 -31.29 -21.79
N GLY A 38 8.35 -31.20 -22.99
CA GLY A 38 7.61 -31.35 -24.25
C GLY A 38 8.31 -30.70 -25.44
N ALA A 39 8.86 -31.56 -26.31
CA ALA A 39 9.22 -31.31 -27.71
C ALA A 39 9.98 -30.00 -28.06
N ALA A 40 11.30 -30.18 -28.25
CA ALA A 40 12.29 -29.40 -28.98
C ALA A 40 11.84 -28.18 -29.83
N ILE A 41 12.43 -27.02 -29.52
CA ILE A 41 13.19 -26.18 -30.47
C ILE A 41 14.45 -25.66 -29.73
N PRO A 42 15.69 -25.97 -30.18
CA PRO A 42 16.93 -25.67 -29.45
C PRO A 42 17.55 -24.32 -29.83
N VAL A 43 16.77 -23.24 -29.90
CA VAL A 43 17.31 -21.88 -30.02
C VAL A 43 16.35 -20.93 -29.31
N PHE A 44 16.82 -20.25 -28.26
CA PHE A 44 16.07 -19.28 -27.43
C PHE A 44 14.91 -19.84 -26.60
N SER A 45 15.18 -20.24 -25.34
CA SER A 45 14.25 -20.10 -24.19
C SER A 45 14.90 -20.67 -22.93
N ALA A 46 15.98 -20.05 -22.46
CA ALA A 46 16.33 -20.12 -21.05
C ALA A 46 15.97 -18.77 -20.44
N GLU A 47 14.67 -18.53 -20.21
CA GLU A 47 14.25 -17.52 -19.23
C GLU A 47 14.68 -18.06 -17.87
N VAL A 48 15.93 -17.83 -17.50
CA VAL A 48 16.42 -18.07 -16.15
C VAL A 48 15.87 -16.91 -15.32
N SER A 49 14.72 -17.12 -14.68
CA SER A 49 14.27 -16.21 -13.63
C SER A 49 15.07 -16.51 -12.37
N ALA A 50 15.99 -15.61 -12.03
CA ALA A 50 16.62 -15.61 -10.72
C ALA A 50 15.75 -14.76 -9.78
N GLN A 51 15.23 -15.36 -8.72
CA GLN A 51 14.51 -14.65 -7.66
C GLN A 51 15.45 -14.50 -6.47
N GLU A 52 15.83 -13.26 -6.15
CA GLU A 52 16.54 -12.92 -4.93
C GLU A 52 15.55 -12.90 -3.76
N THR A 53 15.81 -13.67 -2.72
CA THR A 53 15.05 -13.65 -1.47
C THR A 53 15.92 -13.03 -0.39
N ARG A 54 15.43 -11.94 0.22
CA ARG A 54 16.08 -11.28 1.36
C ARG A 54 15.43 -11.73 2.65
N SER A 55 16.24 -12.02 3.66
CA SER A 55 15.77 -12.44 4.97
C SER A 55 16.58 -11.80 6.07
N PHE A 56 15.92 -11.39 7.15
CA PHE A 56 16.58 -10.92 8.35
C PHE A 56 16.27 -11.88 9.50
N LYS A 57 17.16 -11.91 10.50
CA LYS A 57 16.95 -12.68 11.73
C LYS A 57 15.84 -12.09 12.61
N LEU A 58 15.55 -10.80 12.44
CA LEU A 58 14.53 -10.08 13.18
C LEU A 58 13.20 -10.12 12.41
N SER A 59 12.08 -10.21 13.14
CA SER A 59 10.75 -10.11 12.52
C SER A 59 10.46 -8.68 12.07
N THR A 60 9.55 -8.48 11.13
CA THR A 60 9.12 -7.14 10.67
C THR A 60 8.60 -6.27 11.82
N LEU A 61 7.92 -6.87 12.80
CA LEU A 61 7.50 -6.18 14.03
C LEU A 61 8.68 -5.77 14.91
N GLY A 62 9.69 -6.63 15.00
CA GLY A 62 10.94 -6.31 15.69
C GLY A 62 11.66 -5.15 15.02
N MET A 63 11.77 -5.17 13.69
CA MET A 63 12.38 -4.08 12.91
C MET A 63 11.65 -2.75 13.14
N LEU A 64 10.31 -2.77 13.10
CA LEU A 64 9.50 -1.59 13.43
C LEU A 64 9.80 -1.09 14.84
N ALA A 65 9.92 -1.98 15.83
CA ALA A 65 10.23 -1.59 17.20
C ALA A 65 11.61 -0.91 17.32
N HIS A 66 12.61 -1.35 16.56
CA HIS A 66 13.93 -0.70 16.48
C HIS A 66 13.86 0.70 15.84
N GLY A 67 13.11 0.84 14.74
CA GLY A 67 12.95 2.11 14.03
C GLY A 67 11.92 3.07 14.64
N TRP A 68 11.16 2.63 15.65
CA TRP A 68 9.94 3.31 16.10
C TRP A 68 10.19 4.75 16.55
N SER A 69 11.26 5.00 17.32
CA SER A 69 11.56 6.35 17.82
C SER A 69 11.77 7.35 16.67
N SER A 70 12.56 6.97 15.67
CA SER A 70 12.84 7.80 14.49
C SER A 70 11.57 8.02 13.68
N LEU A 71 10.86 6.93 13.36
CA LEU A 71 9.65 6.99 12.55
C LEU A 71 8.55 7.84 13.22
N ASN A 72 8.37 7.68 14.53
CA ASN A 72 7.34 8.41 15.28
C ASN A 72 7.65 9.91 15.42
N ALA A 73 8.93 10.31 15.30
CA ALA A 73 9.39 11.68 15.34
C ALA A 73 9.24 12.41 13.99
N GLU A 74 8.99 11.69 12.89
CA GLU A 74 8.68 12.30 11.60
C GLU A 74 7.49 13.26 11.70
N PRO A 75 7.43 14.32 10.87
CA PRO A 75 6.38 15.33 10.95
C PRO A 75 5.05 14.82 10.38
N ASP A 76 3.96 15.45 10.80
CA ASP A 76 2.67 15.31 10.10
C ASP A 76 2.70 16.07 8.76
N LEU A 77 2.09 15.48 7.74
CA LEU A 77 1.88 16.09 6.45
C LEU A 77 0.74 17.11 6.53
N ASN A 78 0.93 18.26 5.88
CA ASN A 78 -0.11 19.23 5.68
C ASN A 78 -0.64 19.17 4.24
N SER A 79 -1.86 18.66 4.09
CA SER A 79 -2.49 18.50 2.78
C SER A 79 -2.79 19.81 2.06
N SER A 80 -2.85 20.95 2.78
CA SER A 80 -2.99 22.26 2.14
C SER A 80 -1.76 22.66 1.31
N ASN A 81 -0.62 22.00 1.55
CA ASN A 81 0.64 22.29 0.86
C ASN A 81 0.87 21.38 -0.35
N PHE A 82 -0.05 20.44 -0.63
CA PHE A 82 0.09 19.54 -1.77
C PHE A 82 -0.24 20.27 -3.07
N VAL A 83 0.65 20.16 -4.04
CA VAL A 83 0.54 20.81 -5.34
C VAL A 83 0.98 19.86 -6.46
N PRO A 84 0.49 20.05 -7.70
CA PRO A 84 1.02 19.31 -8.84
C PRO A 84 2.54 19.47 -8.95
N GLU A 85 3.21 18.44 -9.47
CA GLU A 85 4.67 18.41 -9.70
C GLU A 85 5.54 18.49 -8.42
N MET A 86 4.97 18.41 -7.22
CA MET A 86 5.76 18.30 -6.00
C MET A 86 6.59 17.01 -5.99
N ARG A 87 7.76 17.04 -5.33
CA ARG A 87 8.45 15.78 -4.98
C ARG A 87 7.56 14.95 -4.07
N SER A 88 7.70 13.63 -4.11
CA SER A 88 7.02 12.76 -3.13
C SER A 88 7.34 13.22 -1.71
N GLN A 89 6.33 13.29 -0.87
CA GLN A 89 6.48 13.67 0.54
C GLN A 89 6.24 12.47 1.43
N TYR A 90 7.01 12.37 2.50
CA TYR A 90 6.85 11.36 3.55
C TYR A 90 6.42 12.06 4.83
N GLY A 91 5.52 11.43 5.59
CA GLY A 91 5.10 11.96 6.87
C GLY A 91 3.82 11.31 7.38
N TRP A 92 3.41 11.71 8.57
CA TRP A 92 2.21 11.21 9.21
C TRP A 92 0.96 11.91 8.69
N PHE A 93 -0.09 11.15 8.47
CA PHE A 93 -1.39 11.65 8.05
C PHE A 93 -2.46 11.07 8.97
N ASN A 94 -3.29 11.96 9.52
CA ASN A 94 -4.29 11.63 10.54
C ASN A 94 -5.67 11.68 9.92
N GLY A 95 -6.53 10.69 10.20
CA GLY A 95 -7.89 10.70 9.69
C GLY A 95 -8.62 9.39 9.94
N GLU A 96 -9.66 9.17 9.14
CA GLU A 96 -10.45 7.94 9.17
C GLU A 96 -10.06 7.05 7.99
N LEU A 97 -9.66 5.81 8.28
CA LEU A 97 -9.50 4.77 7.27
C LEU A 97 -10.88 4.26 6.84
N THR A 98 -11.19 4.43 5.56
CA THR A 98 -12.46 4.04 4.95
C THR A 98 -12.21 3.25 3.67
N VAL A 99 -13.21 2.52 3.18
CA VAL A 99 -13.22 1.99 1.80
C VAL A 99 -13.99 2.96 0.93
N TYR A 100 -13.38 3.39 -0.18
CA TYR A 100 -13.98 4.28 -1.17
C TYR A 100 -14.29 3.52 -2.45
N GLN A 101 -15.50 3.71 -2.97
CA GLN A 101 -15.98 3.06 -4.18
C GLN A 101 -16.38 4.12 -5.21
N VAL A 102 -15.82 4.01 -6.41
CA VAL A 102 -16.17 4.85 -7.55
C VAL A 102 -16.79 3.98 -8.63
N LYS A 103 -17.98 4.36 -9.09
CA LYS A 103 -18.64 3.78 -10.26
C LYS A 103 -18.79 4.86 -11.32
N THR A 104 -18.19 4.64 -12.48
CA THR A 104 -18.38 5.50 -13.65
C THR A 104 -19.26 4.78 -14.66
N SER A 105 -20.40 5.38 -15.01
CA SER A 105 -21.28 4.93 -16.09
C SER A 105 -21.32 5.98 -17.19
N VAL A 106 -21.20 5.59 -18.45
CA VAL A 106 -21.50 6.48 -19.57
C VAL A 106 -22.85 6.10 -20.14
N HIS A 107 -23.75 7.08 -20.21
CA HIS A 107 -25.06 6.89 -20.79
C HIS A 107 -24.90 6.81 -22.32
N ARG A 108 -25.08 5.62 -22.90
CA ARG A 108 -25.29 5.50 -24.35
C ARG A 108 -26.74 5.84 -24.63
N SER A 109 -26.98 6.59 -25.71
CA SER A 109 -28.29 6.99 -26.22
C SER A 109 -29.26 5.83 -26.54
N SER A 110 -28.85 4.57 -26.36
CA SER A 110 -29.66 3.35 -26.52
C SER A 110 -30.35 2.85 -25.23
N GLY A 111 -30.29 3.59 -24.12
CA GLY A 111 -31.12 3.32 -22.93
C GLY A 111 -30.57 2.27 -21.95
N THR A 112 -29.42 1.65 -22.22
CA THR A 112 -28.70 0.78 -21.28
C THR A 112 -27.54 1.54 -20.62
N ASN A 113 -27.56 1.61 -19.28
CA ASN A 113 -26.44 2.14 -18.50
C ASN A 113 -25.31 1.08 -18.44
N ASP A 114 -24.29 1.23 -19.28
CA ASP A 114 -23.08 0.43 -19.17
C ASP A 114 -22.16 1.04 -18.09
N VAL A 115 -21.83 0.27 -17.05
CA VAL A 115 -20.79 0.64 -16.08
C VAL A 115 -19.43 0.40 -16.75
N LEU A 116 -18.66 1.47 -16.94
CA LEU A 116 -17.38 1.45 -17.65
C LEU A 116 -16.20 1.14 -16.72
N ALA A 117 -16.27 1.60 -15.48
CA ALA A 117 -15.22 1.36 -14.50
C ALA A 117 -15.81 1.39 -13.08
N GLU A 118 -15.49 0.36 -12.31
CA GLU A 118 -15.71 0.32 -10.87
C GLU A 118 -14.35 0.14 -10.20
N SER A 119 -14.01 1.02 -9.27
CA SER A 119 -12.79 0.91 -8.47
C SER A 119 -13.14 0.99 -6.99
N GLU A 120 -12.47 0.15 -6.21
CA GLU A 120 -12.58 0.11 -4.76
C GLU A 120 -11.17 0.13 -4.16
N HIS A 121 -10.94 1.08 -3.26
CA HIS A 121 -9.65 1.25 -2.63
C HIS A 121 -9.80 1.77 -1.21
N PHE A 122 -8.77 1.58 -0.40
CA PHE A 122 -8.70 2.22 0.90
C PHE A 122 -8.40 3.70 0.75
N GLN A 123 -8.96 4.49 1.65
CA GLN A 123 -8.73 5.92 1.73
C GLN A 123 -8.52 6.33 3.19
N ILE A 124 -7.68 7.34 3.42
CA ILE A 124 -7.65 8.07 4.69
C ILE A 124 -8.29 9.43 4.49
N ARG A 125 -9.41 9.66 5.17
CA ARG A 125 -10.16 10.92 5.11
C ARG A 125 -9.88 11.75 6.35
N GLN A 126 -9.23 12.89 6.19
CA GLN A 126 -9.04 13.87 7.26
C GLN A 126 -10.21 14.86 7.32
N SER A 127 -10.77 15.21 6.16
CA SER A 127 -11.97 16.06 6.04
C SER A 127 -12.70 15.77 4.73
N ARG A 128 -13.81 16.46 4.46
CA ARG A 128 -14.54 16.33 3.19
C ARG A 128 -13.72 16.72 1.95
N THR A 129 -12.71 17.57 2.13
CA THR A 129 -11.87 18.10 1.04
C THR A 129 -10.42 17.63 1.14
N SER A 130 -10.07 16.91 2.21
CA SER A 130 -8.73 16.41 2.45
C SER A 130 -8.77 14.91 2.66
N SER A 131 -8.31 14.18 1.66
CA SER A 131 -8.27 12.72 1.67
C SER A 131 -7.14 12.19 0.80
N LEU A 132 -6.65 11.02 1.19
CA LEU A 132 -5.63 10.27 0.47
C LEU A 132 -6.22 8.96 -0.04
N SER A 133 -6.18 8.74 -1.35
CA SER A 133 -6.43 7.45 -1.99
C SER A 133 -5.19 6.58 -1.82
N LEU A 134 -5.35 5.40 -1.22
CA LEU A 134 -4.22 4.53 -0.86
C LEU A 134 -3.98 3.45 -1.91
N ILE A 135 -2.73 3.33 -2.35
CA ILE A 135 -2.22 2.16 -3.07
C ILE A 135 -1.71 1.17 -2.02
N THR A 136 -2.48 0.12 -1.74
CA THR A 136 -2.17 -0.86 -0.69
C THR A 136 -1.81 -2.22 -1.26
N THR A 137 -0.80 -2.87 -0.68
CA THR A 137 -0.56 -4.31 -0.81
C THR A 137 -1.40 -5.09 0.21
N PRO A 138 -2.36 -5.95 -0.19
CA PRO A 138 -3.27 -6.64 0.73
C PRO A 138 -2.57 -7.47 1.82
N GLU A 139 -1.44 -8.08 1.51
CA GLU A 139 -0.65 -8.95 2.39
C GLU A 139 0.02 -8.21 3.54
N TYR A 140 0.06 -6.88 3.47
CA TYR A 140 0.66 -6.02 4.49
C TYR A 140 -0.36 -5.55 5.53
N PHE A 141 -1.66 -5.77 5.29
CA PHE A 141 -2.66 -5.62 6.34
C PHE A 141 -2.56 -6.73 7.37
N LEU A 142 -2.60 -6.34 8.64
CA LEU A 142 -2.65 -7.30 9.75
C LEU A 142 -4.08 -7.80 9.96
N SER A 143 -4.19 -8.98 10.56
CA SER A 143 -5.48 -9.58 10.99
C SER A 143 -6.53 -9.70 9.87
N GLY A 144 -6.10 -9.77 8.61
CA GLY A 144 -6.99 -9.91 7.46
C GLY A 144 -7.77 -8.65 7.10
N LEU A 145 -7.42 -7.48 7.65
CA LEU A 145 -8.11 -6.19 7.40
C LEU A 145 -8.15 -5.81 5.91
N GLY A 146 -7.19 -6.28 5.10
CA GLY A 146 -7.21 -6.08 3.65
C GLY A 146 -8.44 -6.69 2.95
N THR A 147 -9.13 -7.63 3.61
CA THR A 147 -10.36 -8.25 3.10
C THR A 147 -11.57 -7.31 3.19
N LEU A 148 -11.51 -6.25 4.00
CA LEU A 148 -12.63 -5.33 4.21
C LEU A 148 -13.10 -4.66 2.91
N VAL A 149 -12.18 -4.38 1.97
CA VAL A 149 -12.53 -3.87 0.62
C VAL A 149 -13.51 -4.82 -0.08
N LYS A 150 -13.27 -6.13 -0.01
CA LYS A 150 -14.12 -7.14 -0.68
C LYS A 150 -15.51 -7.27 -0.02
N LEU A 151 -15.63 -6.94 1.26
CA LEU A 151 -16.88 -7.05 2.00
C LEU A 151 -17.85 -5.88 1.75
N GLN A 152 -17.35 -4.75 1.23
CA GLN A 152 -18.16 -3.56 1.01
C GLN A 152 -19.31 -3.79 0.00
N LYS A 153 -19.11 -4.68 -0.98
CA LYS A 153 -20.15 -5.04 -1.95
C LYS A 153 -21.24 -5.97 -1.40
N THR A 154 -21.05 -6.57 -0.22
CA THR A 154 -21.89 -7.68 0.25
C THR A 154 -22.49 -7.43 1.63
N VAL A 155 -21.67 -7.15 2.64
CA VAL A 155 -22.10 -7.16 4.05
C VAL A 155 -21.72 -5.87 4.78
N LEU A 156 -20.63 -5.22 4.38
CA LEU A 156 -20.09 -4.06 5.07
C LEU A 156 -20.67 -2.76 4.50
N LYS A 157 -21.67 -2.18 5.20
CA LYS A 157 -22.32 -0.94 4.78
C LYS A 157 -21.39 0.28 4.90
N GLU A 158 -20.71 0.39 6.04
CA GLU A 158 -19.81 1.50 6.37
C GLU A 158 -18.62 0.99 7.16
N MET A 159 -17.46 1.60 6.94
CA MET A 159 -16.23 1.36 7.69
C MET A 159 -15.57 2.71 7.92
N SER A 160 -15.33 3.03 9.18
CA SER A 160 -14.54 4.19 9.60
C SER A 160 -13.70 3.77 10.79
N ILE A 161 -12.39 3.72 10.62
CA ILE A 161 -11.45 3.43 11.69
C ILE A 161 -10.58 4.67 11.89
N PRO A 162 -10.52 5.26 13.10
CA PRO A 162 -9.61 6.37 13.36
C PRO A 162 -8.17 5.88 13.28
N VAL A 163 -7.34 6.54 12.47
CA VAL A 163 -5.96 6.13 12.22
C VAL A 163 -4.96 7.28 12.23
N ARG A 164 -3.71 6.91 12.48
CA ARG A 164 -2.51 7.65 12.11
C ARG A 164 -1.70 6.80 11.15
N ALA A 165 -1.43 7.31 9.95
CA ALA A 165 -0.68 6.57 8.94
C ALA A 165 0.59 7.32 8.54
N PHE A 166 1.73 6.63 8.54
CA PHE A 166 2.94 7.13 7.90
C PHE A 166 2.84 6.74 6.43
N VAL A 167 2.87 7.74 5.55
CA VAL A 167 2.58 7.57 4.14
C VAL A 167 3.62 8.26 3.26
N ARG A 168 3.78 7.76 2.04
CA ARG A 168 4.42 8.47 0.94
C ARG A 168 3.35 9.02 0.00
N VAL A 169 3.20 10.34 -0.08
CA VAL A 169 2.26 11.01 -0.99
C VAL A 169 2.96 11.34 -2.30
N PHE A 170 2.27 11.11 -3.43
CA PHE A 170 2.74 11.45 -4.77
C PHE A 170 2.08 12.73 -5.28
N ALA A 171 2.73 13.42 -6.21
CA ALA A 171 2.12 14.49 -6.99
C ALA A 171 1.15 13.94 -8.06
N ALA A 172 0.24 13.07 -7.64
CA ALA A 172 -0.74 12.43 -8.48
C ALA A 172 -2.11 12.51 -7.79
N GLN A 173 -3.13 12.78 -8.59
CA GLN A 173 -4.51 12.78 -8.16
C GLN A 173 -5.28 11.71 -8.93
N ASP A 174 -6.23 11.08 -8.26
CA ASP A 174 -7.21 10.24 -8.95
C ASP A 174 -8.25 11.09 -9.70
N HIS A 175 -9.15 10.42 -10.41
CA HIS A 175 -10.22 11.08 -11.18
C HIS A 175 -11.21 11.88 -10.29
N MET A 176 -11.18 11.68 -8.97
CA MET A 176 -11.99 12.40 -7.98
C MET A 176 -11.21 13.53 -7.30
N LYS A 177 -10.01 13.86 -7.81
CA LYS A 177 -9.10 14.90 -7.29
C LYS A 177 -8.56 14.59 -5.89
N GLN A 178 -8.55 13.32 -5.48
CA GLN A 178 -7.94 12.90 -4.21
C GLN A 178 -6.47 12.59 -4.46
N TRP A 179 -5.60 12.99 -3.53
CA TRP A 179 -4.16 12.73 -3.67
C TRP A 179 -3.86 11.25 -3.46
N VAL A 180 -2.92 10.72 -4.22
CA VAL A 180 -2.52 9.32 -4.16
C VAL A 180 -1.36 9.13 -3.19
N ALA A 181 -1.45 8.12 -2.33
CA ALA A 181 -0.40 7.79 -1.38
C ALA A 181 -0.17 6.28 -1.26
N VAL A 182 1.05 5.88 -0.91
CA VAL A 182 1.37 4.53 -0.46
C VAL A 182 1.49 4.56 1.06
N PRO A 183 0.68 3.79 1.81
CA PRO A 183 0.87 3.65 3.24
C PRO A 183 2.09 2.78 3.54
N LEU A 184 2.85 3.19 4.53
CA LEU A 184 4.05 2.48 4.98
C LEU A 184 3.81 1.87 6.37
N VAL A 185 3.12 2.61 7.24
CA VAL A 185 2.63 2.13 8.54
C VAL A 185 1.26 2.73 8.79
N ILE A 186 0.27 1.93 9.23
CA ILE A 186 -1.03 2.45 9.69
C ILE A 186 -1.29 1.95 11.10
N LEU A 187 -1.66 2.86 11.99
CA LEU A 187 -2.00 2.60 13.37
C LEU A 187 -3.43 3.07 13.65
N GLU A 188 -4.22 2.22 14.27
CA GLU A 188 -5.49 2.58 14.92
C GLU A 188 -5.25 3.54 16.09
N ARG A 189 -6.19 4.47 16.31
CA ARG A 189 -6.16 5.46 17.38
C ARG A 189 -7.29 5.30 18.38
#